data_AF-A0A386H2Q7-F1
#
_entry.id   AF-A0A386H2Q7-F1
#
_cell.length_a   1.000
_cell.length_b   1.000
_cell.length_c   1.000
_cell.angle_alpha   90.00
_cell.angle_beta   90.00
_cell.angle_gamma   90.00
#
_symmetry.space_group_name_H-M   'P 1'
#
loop_
_entity.id
_entity.type
_entity.pdbx_description
1 polymer ?
#
loop_
_entity_poly.entity_id
_entity_poly.type
_entity_poly.pdbx_seq_one_letter_code
_entity_poly.pdbx_strand_id
1 'polypeptide(L)'
;MSMFYSTYLCPFNNFFRSTSLIDMKLGDVTGDKIIDKVSIYGNKSDDDPDSEFISNITIVIQNGHCNRTNIITPKFNEGYNPRLFLGDFNKDNVCDIKISIDSGGSGGYGVYYIYSFKNNIQTELFNFENYNDKYKYNVDYMDLYKVKISCLTLNQVFTLDISYKDKSYLSKYYDSNGKLINPIQGEVLSLGALIPIASDEKTNNYDLTAFQRIIGTTNGDTLGYIQNMLTFDNSKFTSYNMSITIPQNIS
;
A
#
# COMPACT_ATOMS: atom_id res chain seq x y z
N MET A 1 -40.12 -42.43 5.26
CA MET A 1 -40.36 -41.11 5.90
C MET A 1 -39.17 -40.23 5.56
N SER A 2 -39.24 -39.53 4.42
CA SER A 2 -38.16 -38.66 3.93
C SER A 2 -38.30 -37.29 4.57
N MET A 3 -37.36 -36.91 5.44
CA MET A 3 -37.24 -35.54 5.91
C MET A 3 -36.56 -34.72 4.83
N PHE A 4 -37.35 -33.93 4.12
CA PHE A 4 -36.84 -32.84 3.29
C PHE A 4 -36.26 -31.77 4.23
N TYR A 5 -34.94 -31.60 4.21
CA TYR A 5 -34.32 -30.41 4.76
C TYR A 5 -34.60 -29.27 3.79
N SER A 6 -35.38 -28.29 4.26
CA SER A 6 -35.56 -27.01 3.59
C SER A 6 -34.21 -26.31 3.50
N THR A 7 -33.60 -26.31 2.31
CA THR A 7 -32.48 -25.44 2.01
C THR A 7 -33.00 -24.02 2.02
N TYR A 8 -32.73 -23.28 3.10
CA TYR A 8 -32.87 -21.83 3.10
C TYR A 8 -31.92 -21.27 2.04
N LEU A 9 -32.50 -20.93 0.88
CA LEU A 9 -31.86 -20.12 -0.15
C LEU A 9 -31.39 -18.82 0.50
N CYS A 10 -30.08 -18.60 0.56
CA CYS A 10 -29.49 -17.31 0.89
C CYS A 10 -30.11 -16.23 -0.02
N PRO A 11 -30.56 -15.08 0.52
CA PRO A 11 -31.03 -13.97 -0.30
C PRO A 11 -29.82 -13.21 -0.83
N PHE A 12 -29.03 -13.84 -1.70
CA PHE A 12 -27.90 -13.19 -2.39
C PHE A 12 -28.06 -13.19 -3.92
N ASN A 13 -29.17 -13.73 -4.43
CA ASN A 13 -29.23 -14.14 -5.83
C ASN A 13 -29.68 -13.08 -6.85
N ASN A 14 -29.73 -11.78 -6.51
CA ASN A 14 -30.13 -10.74 -7.47
C ASN A 14 -29.36 -9.40 -7.39
N PHE A 15 -28.25 -9.31 -6.64
CA PHE A 15 -27.41 -8.09 -6.60
C PHE A 15 -26.04 -8.24 -7.30
N PHE A 16 -25.65 -9.44 -7.73
CA PHE A 16 -24.27 -9.79 -8.10
C PHE A 16 -24.12 -10.30 -9.55
N ARG A 17 -24.67 -9.61 -10.55
CA ARG A 17 -24.48 -10.04 -11.95
C ARG A 17 -23.06 -9.76 -12.49
N SER A 18 -22.34 -8.79 -11.90
CA SER A 18 -20.99 -8.38 -12.31
C SER A 18 -19.92 -8.49 -11.21
N THR A 19 -20.28 -8.93 -10.00
CA THR A 19 -19.35 -9.04 -8.87
C THR A 19 -18.65 -10.39 -8.84
N SER A 20 -17.33 -10.37 -8.78
CA SER A 20 -16.46 -11.55 -8.75
C SER A 20 -15.70 -11.64 -7.44
N LEU A 21 -15.42 -12.87 -7.00
CA LEU A 21 -14.40 -13.13 -5.98
C LEU A 21 -13.02 -12.83 -6.59
N ILE A 22 -12.24 -11.94 -5.97
CA ILE A 22 -10.94 -11.52 -6.48
C ILE A 22 -9.79 -12.19 -5.72
N ASP A 23 -9.83 -12.18 -4.39
CA ASP A 23 -8.84 -12.86 -3.55
C ASP A 23 -9.50 -13.41 -2.27
N MET A 24 -8.91 -14.44 -1.68
CA MET A 24 -9.38 -15.05 -0.44
C MET A 24 -8.21 -15.54 0.41
N LYS A 25 -8.34 -15.37 1.72
CA LYS A 25 -7.41 -15.85 2.74
C LYS A 25 -8.18 -16.45 3.91
N LEU A 26 -7.54 -17.38 4.61
CA LEU A 26 -8.04 -18.00 5.82
C LEU A 26 -7.12 -17.62 6.98
N GLY A 27 -7.68 -17.17 8.09
CA GLY A 27 -6.92 -16.78 9.29
C GLY A 27 -7.85 -16.39 10.42
N ASP A 28 -7.38 -16.50 11.66
CA ASP A 28 -8.10 -15.97 12.83
C ASP A 28 -7.94 -14.44 12.87
N VAL A 29 -9.00 -13.73 12.48
CA VAL A 29 -9.05 -12.25 12.50
C VAL A 29 -9.98 -11.72 13.59
N THR A 30 -10.72 -12.62 14.26
CA THR A 30 -11.64 -12.27 15.34
C THR A 30 -11.05 -12.49 16.73
N GLY A 31 -9.97 -13.27 16.84
CA GLY A 31 -9.21 -13.55 18.05
C GLY A 31 -9.78 -14.69 18.90
N ASP A 32 -10.69 -15.50 18.36
CA ASP A 32 -11.31 -16.64 19.05
C ASP A 32 -10.58 -17.98 18.81
N LYS A 33 -9.46 -17.94 18.06
CA LYS A 33 -8.64 -19.09 17.63
C LYS A 33 -9.35 -20.02 16.64
N ILE A 34 -10.46 -19.59 16.05
CA ILE A 34 -11.16 -20.29 14.99
C ILE A 34 -10.85 -19.57 13.67
N ILE A 35 -10.55 -20.34 12.64
CA ILE A 35 -10.20 -19.78 11.34
C ILE A 35 -11.42 -19.12 10.68
N ASP A 36 -11.29 -17.84 10.36
CA ASP A 36 -12.25 -17.08 9.59
C ASP A 36 -11.88 -17.07 8.10
N LYS A 37 -12.86 -16.79 7.24
CA LYS A 37 -12.63 -16.58 5.81
C LYS A 37 -12.75 -15.11 5.46
N VAL A 38 -11.68 -14.53 4.94
CA VAL A 38 -11.62 -13.15 4.47
C VAL A 38 -11.53 -13.15 2.94
N SER A 39 -12.42 -12.45 2.26
CA SER A 39 -12.52 -12.44 0.80
C SER A 39 -12.64 -11.02 0.27
N ILE A 40 -12.00 -10.73 -0.86
CA ILE A 40 -12.28 -9.52 -1.64
C ILE A 40 -13.28 -9.86 -2.73
N TYR A 41 -14.33 -9.06 -2.81
CA TYR A 41 -15.24 -9.03 -3.95
C TYR A 41 -15.15 -7.69 -4.66
N GLY A 42 -15.37 -7.67 -5.96
CA GLY A 42 -15.44 -6.44 -6.75
C GLY A 42 -16.05 -6.69 -8.13
N ASN A 43 -16.43 -5.62 -8.81
CA ASN A 43 -17.07 -5.66 -10.11
C ASN A 43 -16.05 -5.53 -11.24
N LYS A 44 -16.10 -6.43 -12.19
CA LYS A 44 -15.38 -6.31 -13.47
C LYS A 44 -16.22 -5.52 -14.47
N SER A 45 -15.56 -4.92 -15.46
CA SER A 45 -16.27 -4.25 -16.55
C SER A 45 -17.03 -5.27 -17.40
N ASP A 46 -18.34 -5.07 -17.57
CA ASP A 46 -19.14 -5.86 -18.50
C ASP A 46 -18.89 -5.42 -19.96
N ASP A 47 -18.50 -4.15 -20.16
CA ASP A 47 -18.28 -3.54 -21.48
C ASP A 47 -16.88 -3.80 -22.04
N ASP A 48 -15.90 -4.11 -21.18
CA ASP A 48 -14.52 -4.41 -21.54
C ASP A 48 -14.00 -5.63 -20.75
N PRO A 49 -14.25 -6.85 -21.25
CA PRO A 49 -13.87 -8.08 -20.54
C PRO A 49 -12.36 -8.27 -20.36
N ASP A 50 -11.55 -7.58 -21.19
CA ASP A 50 -10.09 -7.63 -21.12
C ASP A 50 -9.53 -6.64 -20.09
N SER A 51 -10.35 -5.74 -19.57
CA SER A 51 -9.96 -4.81 -18.51
C SER A 51 -9.76 -5.53 -17.18
N GLU A 52 -8.58 -5.38 -16.61
CA GLU A 52 -8.26 -5.84 -15.25
C GLU A 52 -8.77 -4.88 -14.16
N PHE A 53 -9.40 -3.78 -14.53
CA PHE A 53 -9.92 -2.80 -13.59
C PHE A 53 -11.10 -3.38 -12.79
N ILE A 54 -11.03 -3.23 -11.47
CA ILE A 54 -12.05 -3.69 -10.53
C ILE A 54 -12.63 -2.47 -9.81
N SER A 55 -13.96 -2.36 -9.79
CA SER A 55 -14.70 -1.34 -9.03
C SER A 55 -15.49 -1.96 -7.88
N ASN A 56 -16.05 -1.13 -6.99
CA ASN A 56 -16.88 -1.56 -5.86
C ASN A 56 -16.23 -2.65 -5.00
N ILE A 57 -14.93 -2.50 -4.74
CA ILE A 57 -14.16 -3.44 -3.94
C ILE A 57 -14.70 -3.46 -2.51
N THR A 58 -14.98 -4.66 -2.00
CA THR A 58 -15.46 -4.88 -0.63
C THR A 58 -14.72 -6.06 -0.03
N ILE A 59 -14.46 -5.99 1.28
CA ILE A 59 -13.87 -7.06 2.07
C ILE A 59 -14.99 -7.74 2.83
N VAL A 60 -15.15 -9.04 2.64
CA VAL A 60 -16.17 -9.87 3.28
C VAL A 60 -15.48 -10.82 4.25
N ILE A 61 -15.86 -10.73 5.54
CA ILE A 61 -15.33 -11.55 6.63
C ILE A 61 -16.44 -12.50 7.07
N GLN A 62 -16.28 -13.79 6.81
CA GLN A 62 -17.17 -14.84 7.31
C GLN A 62 -16.55 -15.47 8.55
N ASN A 63 -17.21 -15.27 9.69
CA ASN A 63 -16.76 -15.80 10.98
C ASN A 63 -16.84 -17.34 11.00
N GLY A 64 -15.74 -18.00 11.35
CA GLY A 64 -15.64 -19.46 11.33
C GLY A 64 -16.44 -20.18 12.42
N HIS A 65 -16.70 -19.49 13.54
CA HIS A 65 -17.46 -20.04 14.66
C HIS A 65 -18.97 -20.04 14.41
N CYS A 66 -19.52 -18.92 13.92
CA CYS A 66 -20.96 -18.67 13.85
C CYS A 66 -21.50 -18.44 12.44
N ASN A 67 -20.66 -18.47 11.41
CA ASN A 67 -20.99 -18.20 10.01
C ASN A 67 -21.62 -16.82 9.74
N ARG A 68 -21.54 -15.88 10.68
CA ARG A 68 -21.95 -14.49 10.44
C ARG A 68 -20.97 -13.81 9.49
N THR A 69 -21.50 -12.96 8.62
CA THR A 69 -20.72 -12.22 7.64
C THR A 69 -20.71 -10.74 7.98
N ASN A 70 -19.53 -10.12 7.94
CA ASN A 70 -19.34 -8.67 8.02
C ASN A 70 -18.71 -8.16 6.73
N ILE A 71 -19.01 -6.91 6.37
CA ILE A 71 -18.52 -6.27 5.15
C ILE A 71 -17.81 -4.97 5.52
N ILE A 72 -16.59 -4.80 5.01
CA ILE A 72 -15.84 -3.54 5.07
C ILE A 72 -15.76 -3.00 3.65
N THR A 73 -16.16 -1.74 3.46
CA THR A 73 -15.99 -1.01 2.18
C THR A 73 -14.91 0.05 2.38
N PRO A 74 -13.71 -0.12 1.79
CA PRO A 74 -12.67 0.90 1.82
C PRO A 74 -13.17 2.21 1.19
N LYS A 75 -12.64 3.35 1.63
CA LYS A 75 -13.02 4.66 1.08
C LYS A 75 -12.67 4.78 -0.41
N PHE A 76 -11.45 4.36 -0.78
CA PHE A 76 -11.03 4.15 -2.17
C PHE A 76 -11.10 2.66 -2.47
N ASN A 77 -12.06 2.26 -3.30
CA ASN A 77 -12.44 0.88 -3.51
C ASN A 77 -12.50 0.50 -5.00
N GLU A 78 -11.58 1.06 -5.79
CA GLU A 78 -11.44 0.74 -7.20
C GLU A 78 -9.97 0.81 -7.63
N GLY A 79 -9.61 0.05 -8.66
CA GLY A 79 -8.25 -0.03 -9.19
C GLY A 79 -7.90 -1.42 -9.72
N TYR A 80 -6.61 -1.71 -9.75
CA TYR A 80 -6.04 -2.93 -10.33
C TYR A 80 -5.44 -3.83 -9.25
N ASN A 81 -5.37 -5.14 -9.54
CA ASN A 81 -4.70 -6.14 -8.70
C ASN A 81 -5.02 -6.07 -7.18
N PRO A 82 -6.31 -5.98 -6.77
CA PRO A 82 -6.63 -5.93 -5.36
C PRO A 82 -6.30 -7.26 -4.68
N ARG A 83 -5.62 -7.20 -3.53
CA ARG A 83 -5.07 -8.38 -2.85
C ARG A 83 -5.11 -8.28 -1.34
N LEU A 84 -5.28 -9.43 -0.68
CA LEU A 84 -5.29 -9.57 0.77
C LEU A 84 -3.95 -10.08 1.31
N PHE A 85 -3.62 -9.59 2.49
CA PHE A 85 -2.62 -10.17 3.38
C PHE A 85 -3.17 -10.19 4.80
N LEU A 86 -3.01 -11.32 5.49
CA LEU A 86 -3.37 -11.47 6.90
C LEU A 86 -2.10 -11.60 7.72
N GLY A 87 -1.95 -10.79 8.76
CA GLY A 87 -0.81 -10.82 9.67
C GLY A 87 -1.04 -9.93 10.89
N ASP A 88 -0.36 -10.22 11.99
CA ASP A 88 -0.50 -9.43 13.23
C ASP A 88 0.37 -8.17 13.13
N PHE A 89 -0.24 -7.03 12.82
CA PHE A 89 0.52 -5.78 12.69
C PHE A 89 0.53 -4.98 14.00
N ASN A 90 -0.53 -5.11 14.82
CA ASN A 90 -0.63 -4.40 16.10
C ASN A 90 0.00 -5.15 17.30
N LYS A 91 0.56 -6.35 17.06
CA LYS A 91 1.30 -7.20 18.00
C LYS A 91 0.43 -7.73 19.13
N ASP A 92 -0.84 -8.02 18.84
CA ASP A 92 -1.84 -8.46 19.81
C ASP A 92 -2.23 -9.95 19.71
N ASN A 93 -1.52 -10.70 18.86
CA ASN A 93 -1.66 -12.10 18.49
C ASN A 93 -2.93 -12.45 17.68
N VAL A 94 -3.61 -11.46 17.11
CA VAL A 94 -4.72 -11.65 16.17
C VAL A 94 -4.31 -11.14 14.79
N CYS A 95 -4.68 -11.85 13.71
CA CYS A 95 -4.35 -11.36 12.38
C CYS A 95 -5.19 -10.12 12.05
N ASP A 96 -4.54 -9.05 11.61
CA ASP A 96 -5.21 -7.93 10.96
C ASP A 96 -5.27 -8.15 9.45
N ILE A 97 -6.15 -7.39 8.79
CA ILE A 97 -6.49 -7.51 7.38
C ILE A 97 -5.86 -6.35 6.63
N LYS A 98 -4.81 -6.62 5.84
CA LYS A 98 -4.25 -5.67 4.90
C LYS A 98 -4.85 -5.85 3.52
N ILE A 99 -5.34 -4.77 2.92
CA ILE A 99 -5.74 -4.69 1.51
C ILE A 99 -4.77 -3.79 0.75
N SER A 100 -4.46 -4.17 -0.48
CA SER A 100 -3.63 -3.41 -1.41
C SER A 100 -4.34 -3.35 -2.75
N ILE A 101 -4.45 -2.17 -3.35
CA ILE A 101 -5.07 -1.93 -4.66
C ILE A 101 -4.10 -1.02 -5.43
N ASP A 102 -3.71 -1.42 -6.63
CA ASP A 102 -2.82 -0.61 -7.45
C ASP A 102 -3.68 0.43 -8.21
N SER A 103 -3.29 1.72 -8.20
CA SER A 103 -4.12 2.75 -8.86
C SER A 103 -4.05 2.69 -10.39
N GLY A 104 -3.02 2.04 -10.93
CA GLY A 104 -2.63 2.13 -12.34
C GLY A 104 -1.94 3.46 -12.68
N GLY A 105 -1.65 3.65 -13.97
CA GLY A 105 -0.99 4.85 -14.51
C GLY A 105 0.52 4.91 -14.28
N SER A 106 1.17 5.92 -14.87
CA SER A 106 2.65 6.07 -14.82
C SER A 106 3.19 6.52 -13.46
N GLY A 107 2.33 7.04 -12.58
CA GLY A 107 2.70 7.41 -11.21
C GLY A 107 3.09 6.20 -10.36
N GLY A 108 2.47 5.04 -10.63
CA GLY A 108 2.68 3.82 -9.86
C GLY A 108 2.21 3.95 -8.41
N TYR A 109 1.08 4.62 -8.18
CA TYR A 109 0.53 4.79 -6.85
C TYR A 109 -0.22 3.54 -6.40
N GLY A 110 -0.35 3.38 -5.08
CA GLY A 110 -1.15 2.33 -4.50
C GLY A 110 -2.04 2.84 -3.37
N VAL A 111 -3.17 2.18 -3.24
CA VAL A 111 -4.16 2.37 -2.19
C VAL A 111 -3.98 1.22 -1.18
N TYR A 112 -3.79 1.58 0.08
CA TYR A 112 -3.49 0.62 1.14
C TYR A 112 -4.28 0.94 2.40
N TYR A 113 -4.87 -0.11 2.97
CA TYR A 113 -5.52 -0.07 4.27
C TYR A 113 -5.12 -1.29 5.11
N ILE A 114 -5.11 -1.12 6.43
CA ILE A 114 -4.98 -2.22 7.39
C ILE A 114 -6.10 -2.06 8.42
N TYR A 115 -6.90 -3.11 8.59
CA TYR A 115 -8.00 -3.17 9.54
C TYR A 115 -7.78 -4.28 10.55
N SER A 116 -7.91 -3.97 11.83
CA SER A 116 -8.15 -5.00 12.84
C SER A 116 -9.64 -5.35 12.86
N PHE A 117 -9.97 -6.63 13.05
CA PHE A 117 -11.34 -7.09 13.22
C PHE A 117 -11.55 -7.90 14.51
N LYS A 118 -10.64 -7.74 15.46
CA LYS A 118 -10.66 -8.43 16.75
C LYS A 118 -11.97 -8.21 17.48
N ASN A 119 -12.49 -9.28 18.09
CA ASN A 119 -13.79 -9.32 18.77
C ASN A 119 -14.96 -8.86 17.88
N ASN A 120 -14.83 -9.01 16.55
CA ASN A 120 -15.81 -8.54 15.55
C ASN A 120 -15.98 -7.00 15.52
N ILE A 121 -14.97 -6.26 15.95
CA ILE A 121 -14.95 -4.78 15.93
C ILE A 121 -13.95 -4.31 14.88
N GLN A 122 -14.45 -3.63 13.85
CA GLN A 122 -13.60 -3.01 12.84
C GLN A 122 -12.85 -1.80 13.42
N THR A 123 -11.53 -1.83 13.34
CA THR A 123 -10.64 -0.70 13.66
C THR A 123 -9.67 -0.45 12.51
N GLU A 124 -9.58 0.77 12.00
CA GLU A 124 -8.57 1.13 10.98
C GLU A 124 -7.22 1.41 11.65
N LEU A 125 -6.20 0.61 11.29
CA LEU A 125 -4.84 0.74 11.81
C LEU A 125 -3.93 1.55 10.88
N PHE A 126 -4.18 1.50 9.56
CA PHE A 126 -3.42 2.21 8.54
C PHE A 126 -4.32 2.68 7.40
N ASN A 127 -4.02 3.87 6.88
CA ASN A 127 -4.66 4.47 5.72
C ASN A 127 -3.63 5.25 4.90
N PHE A 128 -3.55 4.95 3.60
CA PHE A 128 -2.56 5.55 2.70
C PHE A 128 -2.68 7.07 2.57
N GLU A 129 -3.89 7.65 2.65
CA GLU A 129 -4.08 9.11 2.63
C GLU A 129 -3.40 9.74 3.85
N ASN A 130 -3.69 9.20 5.04
CA ASN A 130 -3.08 9.67 6.29
C ASN A 130 -1.54 9.54 6.26
N TYR A 131 -1.00 8.48 5.63
CA TYR A 131 0.43 8.32 5.46
C TYR A 131 1.02 9.40 4.53
N ASN A 132 0.41 9.63 3.36
CA ASN A 132 0.86 10.63 2.39
C ASN A 132 0.78 12.05 2.95
N ASP A 133 -0.28 12.36 3.71
CA ASP A 133 -0.42 13.66 4.39
C ASP A 133 0.60 13.84 5.51
N LYS A 134 0.92 12.75 6.21
CA LYS A 134 1.89 12.77 7.30
C LYS A 134 3.31 12.94 6.77
N TYR A 135 3.75 12.23 5.74
CA TYR A 135 5.14 12.26 5.27
C TYR A 135 5.29 13.09 4.01
N LYS A 136 5.64 14.36 4.20
CA LYS A 136 5.89 15.33 3.13
C LYS A 136 7.37 15.60 2.94
N TYR A 137 7.76 15.87 1.70
CA TYR A 137 9.15 16.03 1.33
C TYR A 137 9.36 17.23 0.42
N ASN A 138 10.50 17.92 0.61
CA ASN A 138 11.03 18.85 -0.37
C ASN A 138 12.19 18.18 -1.11
N VAL A 139 12.27 18.38 -2.42
CA VAL A 139 13.34 17.84 -3.28
C VAL A 139 13.98 18.98 -4.05
N ASP A 140 15.17 19.39 -3.62
CA ASP A 140 15.90 20.52 -4.21
C ASP A 140 17.18 20.01 -4.88
N TYR A 141 17.41 20.37 -6.14
CA TYR A 141 18.71 20.12 -6.76
C TYR A 141 19.75 21.08 -6.17
N MET A 142 20.98 20.59 -6.05
CA MET A 142 22.13 21.31 -5.51
C MET A 142 23.31 21.15 -6.47
N ASP A 143 24.30 22.03 -6.31
CA ASP A 143 25.60 21.93 -6.98
C ASP A 143 26.25 20.55 -6.79
N LEU A 144 27.18 20.24 -7.68
CA LEU A 144 27.96 19.00 -7.70
C LEU A 144 27.08 17.75 -7.89
N TYR A 145 26.06 17.87 -8.76
CA TYR A 145 25.15 16.78 -9.14
C TYR A 145 24.48 16.13 -7.93
N LYS A 146 24.14 16.94 -6.92
CA LYS A 146 23.46 16.48 -5.72
C LYS A 146 21.99 16.86 -5.74
N VAL A 147 21.18 16.05 -5.09
CA VAL A 147 19.77 16.36 -4.81
C VAL A 147 19.55 16.21 -3.32
N LYS A 148 18.99 17.23 -2.69
CA LYS A 148 18.64 17.25 -1.27
C LYS A 148 17.18 16.90 -1.10
N ILE A 149 16.91 15.89 -0.29
CA ILE A 149 15.56 15.44 0.04
C ILE A 149 15.34 15.68 1.53
N SER A 150 14.37 16.53 1.87
CA SER A 150 14.07 16.90 3.25
C SER A 150 12.71 16.32 3.67
N CYS A 151 12.69 15.36 4.58
CA CYS A 151 11.46 14.88 5.22
C CYS A 151 11.02 15.89 6.29
N LEU A 152 9.92 16.61 6.03
CA LEU A 152 9.45 17.70 6.89
C LEU A 152 8.98 17.21 8.26
N THR A 153 8.44 15.99 8.29
CA THR A 153 7.78 15.41 9.47
C THR A 153 8.78 14.89 10.49
N LEU A 154 9.90 14.33 10.01
CA LEU A 154 10.96 13.76 10.84
C LEU A 154 12.14 14.71 11.03
N ASN A 155 12.12 15.89 10.38
CA ASN A 155 13.26 16.81 10.29
C ASN A 155 14.56 16.11 9.84
N GLN A 156 14.43 15.20 8.87
CA GLN A 156 15.55 14.45 8.31
C GLN A 156 15.90 14.97 6.92
N VAL A 157 17.20 15.02 6.63
CA VAL A 157 17.72 15.46 5.33
C VAL A 157 18.61 14.37 4.78
N PHE A 158 18.39 14.06 3.51
CA PHE A 158 19.18 13.12 2.74
C PHE A 158 19.80 13.84 1.55
N THR A 159 20.93 13.33 1.07
CA THR A 159 21.57 13.82 -0.14
C THR A 159 21.80 12.66 -1.09
N LEU A 160 21.24 12.77 -2.28
CA LEU A 160 21.40 11.84 -3.37
C LEU A 160 22.48 12.36 -4.32
N ASP A 161 23.38 11.48 -4.74
CA ASP A 161 24.29 11.75 -5.86
C ASP A 161 23.67 11.24 -7.16
N ILE A 162 23.42 12.15 -8.11
CA ILE A 162 22.86 11.80 -9.42
C ILE A 162 23.91 11.74 -10.53
N SER A 163 25.21 11.71 -10.18
CA SER A 163 26.32 11.57 -11.15
C SER A 163 26.29 10.26 -11.95
N TYR A 164 25.46 9.29 -11.55
CA TYR A 164 25.21 8.06 -12.30
C TYR A 164 24.33 8.28 -13.56
N LYS A 165 23.70 9.45 -13.70
CA LYS A 165 22.94 9.85 -14.88
C LYS A 165 23.89 10.25 -16.01
N ASP A 166 23.45 10.06 -17.25
CA ASP A 166 24.27 10.40 -18.41
C ASP A 166 24.57 11.90 -18.52
N LYS A 167 25.72 12.22 -19.13
CA LYS A 167 26.15 13.62 -19.34
C LYS A 167 25.10 14.47 -20.05
N SER A 168 24.38 13.90 -21.01
CA SER A 168 23.30 14.59 -21.76
C SER A 168 22.10 14.95 -20.89
N TYR A 169 21.86 14.19 -19.81
CA TYR A 169 20.88 14.52 -18.80
C TYR A 169 21.42 15.64 -17.90
N LEU A 170 22.62 15.46 -17.34
CA LEU A 170 23.21 16.39 -16.38
C LEU A 170 23.42 17.80 -16.98
N SER A 171 23.85 17.88 -18.25
CA SER A 171 24.07 19.16 -18.94
C SER A 171 22.82 20.00 -19.14
N LYS A 172 21.61 19.44 -18.92
CA LYS A 172 20.36 20.22 -18.94
C LYS A 172 20.21 21.11 -17.72
N TYR A 173 20.83 20.74 -16.60
CA TYR A 173 20.62 21.37 -15.30
C TYR A 173 21.91 21.98 -14.73
N TYR A 174 23.07 21.52 -15.16
CA TYR A 174 24.38 21.88 -14.62
C TYR A 174 25.33 22.42 -15.68
N ASP A 175 26.19 23.35 -15.27
CA ASP A 175 27.31 23.82 -16.09
C ASP A 175 28.47 22.80 -16.13
N SER A 176 29.54 23.12 -16.86
CA SER A 176 30.71 22.24 -17.00
C SER A 176 31.50 22.03 -15.71
N ASN A 177 31.28 22.85 -14.68
CA ASN A 177 31.90 22.74 -13.36
C ASN A 177 30.98 21.99 -12.36
N GLY A 178 29.81 21.52 -12.80
CA GLY A 178 28.82 20.88 -11.95
C GLY A 178 28.01 21.86 -11.10
N LYS A 179 28.04 23.16 -11.40
CA LYS A 179 27.20 24.15 -10.72
C LYS A 179 25.81 24.16 -11.32
N LEU A 180 24.78 24.23 -10.49
CA LEU A 180 23.40 24.29 -10.93
C LEU A 180 23.14 25.60 -11.69
N ILE A 181 22.56 25.51 -12.89
CA ILE A 181 22.35 26.68 -13.76
C ILE A 181 21.20 27.54 -13.21
N ASN A 182 20.08 26.91 -12.82
CA ASN A 182 18.91 27.54 -12.23
C ASN A 182 18.36 26.68 -11.08
N PRO A 183 17.76 27.27 -10.04
CA PRO A 183 17.03 26.50 -9.02
C PRO A 183 15.95 25.62 -9.68
N ILE A 184 15.97 24.33 -9.37
CA ILE A 184 15.00 23.36 -9.85
C ILE A 184 14.62 22.42 -8.72
N GLN A 185 13.38 21.94 -8.78
CA GLN A 185 12.81 21.05 -7.78
C GLN A 185 12.37 19.75 -8.44
N GLY A 186 12.53 18.66 -7.69
CA GLY A 186 11.87 17.40 -7.97
C GLY A 186 10.64 17.25 -7.08
N GLU A 187 10.14 16.02 -6.99
CA GLU A 187 9.00 15.68 -6.14
C GLU A 187 9.16 14.28 -5.56
N VAL A 188 8.55 14.04 -4.40
CA VAL A 188 8.29 12.69 -3.91
C VAL A 188 6.84 12.36 -4.17
N LEU A 189 6.62 11.33 -4.96
CA LEU A 189 5.31 10.83 -5.32
C LEU A 189 4.58 10.20 -4.12
N SER A 190 3.25 10.05 -4.25
CA SER A 190 2.44 9.31 -3.29
C SER A 190 2.92 7.86 -3.11
N LEU A 191 2.53 7.24 -2.00
CA LEU A 191 2.83 5.86 -1.66
C LEU A 191 2.58 4.91 -2.85
N GLY A 192 3.64 4.24 -3.31
CA GLY A 192 3.59 3.33 -4.45
C GLY A 192 3.69 1.85 -4.07
N ALA A 193 4.26 1.55 -2.89
CA ALA A 193 4.21 0.20 -2.33
C ALA A 193 4.16 0.24 -0.80
N LEU A 194 3.43 -0.70 -0.21
CA LEU A 194 3.42 -0.96 1.22
C LEU A 194 3.57 -2.46 1.45
N ILE A 195 4.73 -2.87 1.94
CA ILE A 195 5.13 -4.29 2.02
C ILE A 195 5.17 -4.72 3.49
N PRO A 196 4.43 -5.76 3.91
CA PRO A 196 4.61 -6.40 5.21
C PRO A 196 5.98 -7.05 5.33
N ILE A 197 6.66 -6.85 6.46
CA ILE A 197 7.93 -7.49 6.77
C ILE A 197 7.80 -8.17 8.13
N ALA A 198 8.15 -9.45 8.22
CA ALA A 198 8.16 -10.15 9.49
C ALA A 198 9.14 -9.45 10.46
N SER A 199 8.63 -8.99 11.60
CA SER A 199 9.43 -8.22 12.58
C SER A 199 10.34 -9.14 13.41
N ASP A 200 9.91 -10.38 13.64
CA ASP A 200 10.62 -11.39 14.40
C ASP A 200 10.28 -12.79 13.84
N GLU A 201 11.31 -13.61 13.62
CA GLU A 201 11.20 -14.95 12.99
C GLU A 201 10.39 -15.98 13.80
N LYS A 202 10.14 -15.71 15.09
CA LYS A 202 9.42 -16.58 16.02
C LYS A 202 7.98 -16.16 16.24
N THR A 203 7.62 -14.96 15.79
CA THR A 203 6.27 -14.40 15.96
C THR A 203 5.61 -14.24 14.61
N ASN A 204 4.27 -14.14 14.60
CA ASN A 204 3.53 -13.77 13.40
C ASN A 204 3.39 -12.24 13.25
N ASN A 205 4.31 -11.48 13.85
CA ASN A 205 4.25 -10.03 13.89
C ASN A 205 4.83 -9.42 12.62
N TYR A 206 4.17 -8.39 12.10
CA TYR A 206 4.58 -7.69 10.89
C TYR A 206 4.75 -6.19 11.11
N ASP A 207 5.90 -5.70 10.69
CA ASP A 207 6.16 -4.29 10.45
C ASP A 207 5.85 -3.99 8.97
N LEU A 208 5.97 -2.73 8.57
CA LEU A 208 5.75 -2.30 7.19
C LEU A 208 6.99 -1.64 6.62
N THR A 209 7.19 -1.79 5.32
CA THR A 209 8.04 -0.89 4.55
C THR A 209 7.21 -0.20 3.48
N ALA A 210 7.19 1.13 3.58
CA ALA A 210 6.55 2.04 2.64
C ALA A 210 7.57 2.56 1.62
N PHE A 211 7.22 2.52 0.34
CA PHE A 211 8.04 3.02 -0.76
C PHE A 211 7.37 4.19 -1.48
N GLN A 212 8.11 5.29 -1.61
CA GLN A 212 7.71 6.44 -2.42
C GLN A 212 8.81 6.76 -3.43
N ARG A 213 8.43 7.08 -4.66
CA ARG A 213 9.38 7.37 -5.73
C ARG A 213 9.79 8.84 -5.69
N ILE A 214 11.07 9.10 -5.80
CA ILE A 214 11.65 10.44 -5.95
C ILE A 214 11.83 10.68 -7.45
N ILE A 215 11.19 11.72 -7.96
CA ILE A 215 11.27 12.11 -9.36
C ILE A 215 11.97 13.46 -9.52
N GLY A 216 12.58 13.67 -10.67
CA GLY A 216 13.13 14.96 -11.09
C GLY A 216 12.05 15.87 -11.66
N THR A 217 12.36 16.61 -12.71
CA THR A 217 11.42 17.59 -13.28
C THR A 217 10.28 16.98 -14.10
N THR A 218 10.27 15.65 -14.27
CA THR A 218 9.19 14.92 -14.96
C THR A 218 8.92 13.59 -14.25
N ASN A 219 7.69 13.07 -14.36
CA ASN A 219 7.30 11.79 -13.72
C ASN A 219 8.15 10.59 -14.21
N GLY A 220 8.56 10.60 -15.49
CA GLY A 220 9.42 9.56 -16.05
C GLY A 220 10.86 9.58 -15.52
N ASP A 221 11.31 10.70 -14.93
CA ASP A 221 12.67 10.86 -14.45
C ASP A 221 12.80 10.40 -13.00
N THR A 222 12.96 9.09 -12.81
CA THR A 222 13.18 8.53 -11.47
C THR A 222 14.61 8.82 -11.01
N LEU A 223 14.74 9.49 -9.86
CA LEU A 223 16.01 9.74 -9.19
C LEU A 223 16.30 8.68 -8.14
N GLY A 224 15.27 8.17 -7.48
CA GLY A 224 15.43 7.18 -6.43
C GLY A 224 14.13 6.85 -5.73
N TYR A 225 14.24 6.23 -4.57
CA TYR A 225 13.12 5.81 -3.76
C TYR A 225 13.38 6.14 -2.29
N ILE A 226 12.36 6.63 -1.62
CA ILE A 226 12.30 6.65 -0.16
C ILE A 226 11.79 5.31 0.31
N GLN A 227 12.54 4.68 1.20
CA GLN A 227 12.14 3.49 1.93
C GLN A 227 11.93 3.87 3.39
N ASN A 228 10.69 3.79 3.87
CA ASN A 228 10.31 4.12 5.24
C ASN A 228 9.80 2.88 5.96
N MET A 229 10.56 2.42 6.95
CA MET A 229 10.20 1.27 7.79
C MET A 229 9.36 1.74 8.98
N LEU A 230 8.20 1.09 9.16
CA LEU A 230 7.21 1.44 10.16
C LEU A 230 6.94 0.27 11.11
N THR A 231 6.84 0.55 12.40
CA THR A 231 6.33 -0.38 13.43
C THR A 231 5.07 0.20 14.04
N PHE A 232 4.15 -0.65 14.48
CA PHE A 232 3.00 -0.22 15.26
C PHE A 232 3.42 0.11 16.71
N ASP A 233 2.98 1.25 17.25
CA ASP A 233 3.38 1.82 18.55
C ASP A 233 2.26 1.82 19.60
N ASN A 234 1.55 0.71 19.79
CA ASN A 234 0.30 0.61 20.56
C ASN A 234 -0.89 1.40 19.97
N SER A 235 -0.65 2.46 19.20
CA SER A 235 -1.73 3.33 18.69
C SER A 235 -1.72 3.54 17.17
N LYS A 236 -0.54 3.60 16.55
CA LYS A 236 -0.38 3.89 15.13
C LYS A 236 0.94 3.37 14.60
N PHE A 237 1.07 3.36 13.27
CA PHE A 237 2.37 3.13 12.65
C PHE A 237 3.30 4.35 12.78
N THR A 238 4.51 4.11 13.26
CA THR A 238 5.57 5.11 13.39
C THR A 238 6.82 4.69 12.62
N SER A 239 7.49 5.68 12.00
CA SER A 239 8.77 5.45 11.35
C SER A 239 9.84 5.17 12.39
N TYR A 240 10.57 4.08 12.22
CA TYR A 240 11.76 3.78 13.01
C TYR A 240 13.05 3.82 12.19
N ASN A 241 12.95 3.68 10.87
CA ASN A 241 14.06 3.84 9.95
C ASN A 241 13.57 4.41 8.61
N MET A 242 14.30 5.39 8.09
CA MET A 242 14.07 5.91 6.74
C MET A 242 15.39 5.97 6.00
N SER A 243 15.38 5.50 4.76
CA SER A 243 16.54 5.51 3.88
C SER A 243 16.14 5.91 2.47
N ILE A 244 17.13 6.28 1.66
CA ILE A 244 16.96 6.56 0.24
C ILE A 244 17.83 5.61 -0.56
N THR A 245 17.26 5.04 -1.62
CA THR A 245 17.96 4.16 -2.55
C THR A 245 17.92 4.74 -3.97
N ILE A 246 18.96 4.43 -4.76
CA ILE A 246 19.02 4.76 -6.20
C ILE A 246 18.68 3.53 -7.05
N PRO A 247 18.13 3.70 -8.25
CA PRO A 247 17.97 2.60 -9.20
C PRO A 247 19.33 2.00 -9.54
N GLN A 248 19.41 0.67 -9.69
CA GLN A 248 20.60 0.04 -10.26
C GLN A 248 20.68 0.36 -11.76
N ASN A 249 21.83 0.85 -12.21
CA ASN A 249 22.16 0.88 -13.62
C ASN A 249 22.49 -0.55 -14.04
N ILE A 250 21.54 -1.26 -14.64
CA ILE A 250 21.82 -2.50 -15.35
C ILE A 250 22.34 -2.07 -16.73
N SER A 251 23.66 -1.97 -16.85
CA SER A 251 24.37 -1.77 -18.12
C SER A 251 24.34 -3.04 -18.97
#